data_AF-A0A926BXX5-F1
#
_entry.id   AF-A0A926BXX5-F1
#
_cell.length_a   1.000
_cell.length_b   1.000
_cell.length_c   1.000
_cell.angle_alpha   90.00
_cell.angle_beta   90.00
_cell.angle_gamma   90.00
#
_symmetry.space_group_name_H-M   'P 1'
#
loop_
_entity.id
_entity.type
_entity.pdbx_description
1 polymer ?
#
loop_
_entity_poly.entity_id
_entity_poly.type
_entity_poly.pdbx_seq_one_letter_code
_entity_poly.pdbx_strand_id
1 'polypeptide(L)'
;IYGKEILGKQPKIKFRRINSNLNSGSTFYNGINYVPERMAFEADQDLIKLLISPLYGNNPTYGVRELLQNSIDACRERAFLEGDESEYLPRIKLSIDTNEKNPCFEISDNGKGMSLFEIKNYFLKAGASFRKSLSWKKDYTDDDGKALVERTGRFGVGVLAAFLIGKEIHVSTRNKNDDVGYTFKASLDSEQIEVTRLSDTPVGTTITIKMDDNKVKFLLSNLYKWNDWYRLKSPQIIYELIRNKEVTITNQSFNDPVKDEQLDTNWHKIEIDNFGQLHWTYPEGSNGGSYVHDKRPNYITCNGFFIPKEYSINRLGIDKEVVHICPKISIFDNEGKLPLTLDRSSIDGKLPFEDELIKDICKDFIAKLLMTQPKSKVVGNSIFIAKDRFKHSCSGMSYTFYVNKNGFNINYHSVRRKMTKKFKYVKFNILNSSKIEKIEFNKSFDINDYVFFFEKKSFENINSYKESIDPYYYYGTTGGRVTLRNVFYNRVFSGGRTSLRSRFLSDHKLFSSDSVWTTIDYNFTADNIFNIKKISPHDCIHSIIQFPGATLPYFRTDANGTGLNILNNLFEKYFTANILIPYDMEQRKVLFKDAFNDLEPYMRKYEKLV
;
A
#
# COMPACT_ATOMS: atom_id res chain seq x y z
N ILE A 1 98.43 17.86 24.93
CA ILE A 1 97.72 19.01 25.52
C ILE A 1 97.52 20.04 24.39
N TYR A 2 96.41 19.94 23.67
CA TYR A 2 96.00 20.98 22.70
C TYR A 2 95.10 21.96 23.46
N GLY A 3 95.60 23.18 23.64
CA GLY A 3 95.00 24.23 24.48
C GLY A 3 96.01 25.31 24.87
N LYS A 4 96.88 25.71 23.94
CA LYS A 4 97.98 26.65 24.21
C LYS A 4 98.00 27.89 23.30
N GLU A 5 96.88 28.20 22.66
CA GLU A 5 96.68 29.51 22.02
C GLU A 5 95.36 30.13 22.48
N ILE A 6 95.45 31.39 22.92
CA ILE A 6 94.29 32.22 23.25
C ILE A 6 93.59 32.52 21.92
N LEU A 7 92.49 31.81 21.65
CA LEU A 7 91.58 32.10 20.55
C LEU A 7 90.91 33.46 20.81
N GLY A 8 91.57 34.55 20.38
CA GLY A 8 91.10 35.93 20.51
C GLY A 8 89.83 36.28 19.71
N LYS A 9 89.21 35.33 19.02
CA LYS A 9 87.89 35.46 18.38
C LYS A 9 87.17 34.11 18.40
N GLN A 10 86.54 33.76 19.52
CA GLN A 10 85.52 32.71 19.49
C GLN A 10 84.34 33.16 18.63
N PRO A 11 83.83 32.34 17.68
CA PRO A 11 82.55 32.63 17.07
C PRO A 11 81.51 32.69 18.19
N LYS A 12 80.81 33.83 18.30
CA LYS A 12 79.70 34.01 19.24
C LYS A 12 78.54 33.10 18.82
N ILE A 13 78.62 31.81 19.16
CA ILE A 13 77.50 30.89 18.97
C ILE A 13 76.45 31.25 20.02
N LYS A 14 75.45 32.02 19.60
CA LYS A 14 74.24 32.29 20.37
C LYS A 14 73.33 31.07 20.25
N PHE A 15 73.24 30.27 21.30
CA PHE A 15 72.12 29.33 21.43
C PHE A 15 70.85 30.12 21.67
N ARG A 16 69.94 30.13 20.70
CA ARG A 16 68.56 30.59 20.90
C ARG A 16 67.70 29.34 21.07
N ARG A 17 67.24 29.05 22.29
CA ARG A 17 66.22 28.03 22.51
C ARG A 17 64.90 28.57 21.96
N ILE A 18 64.49 28.07 20.80
CA ILE A 18 63.19 28.37 20.23
C ILE A 18 62.18 27.50 21.00
N ASN A 19 61.43 28.11 21.91
CA ASN A 19 60.27 27.46 22.49
C ASN A 19 59.17 27.49 21.43
N SER A 20 58.92 26.36 20.79
CA SER A 20 57.75 26.20 19.92
C SER A 20 56.51 26.08 20.79
N ASN A 21 55.41 26.71 20.38
CA ASN A 21 54.08 26.45 20.93
C ASN A 21 53.64 24.98 20.74
N LEU A 22 54.30 24.21 19.86
CA LEU A 22 54.14 22.75 19.78
C LEU A 22 54.48 22.03 21.10
N ASN A 23 55.31 22.64 21.97
CA ASN A 23 55.71 22.04 23.25
C ASN A 23 54.70 22.30 24.38
N SER A 24 53.74 23.20 24.17
CA SER A 24 52.67 23.51 25.12
C SER A 24 51.37 22.84 24.67
N GLY A 25 51.39 21.51 24.68
CA GLY A 25 50.38 20.62 24.08
C GLY A 25 48.94 21.13 24.15
N SER A 26 48.38 21.33 25.33
CA SER A 26 46.97 21.72 25.49
C SER A 26 46.62 23.10 24.89
N THR A 27 47.52 24.09 24.99
CA THR A 27 47.27 25.44 24.45
C THR A 27 47.34 25.52 22.93
N PHE A 28 48.19 24.70 22.29
CA PHE A 28 48.30 24.66 20.83
C PHE A 28 47.10 23.97 20.19
N TYR A 29 46.67 22.83 20.74
CA TYR A 29 45.51 22.10 20.23
C TYR A 29 44.19 22.88 20.39
N ASN A 30 44.08 23.73 21.42
CA ASN A 30 42.90 24.57 21.61
C ASN A 30 42.83 25.79 20.67
N GLY A 31 43.95 26.17 20.04
CA GLY A 31 44.02 27.33 19.13
C GLY A 31 43.88 26.98 17.65
N ILE A 32 43.88 25.69 17.27
CA ILE A 32 43.77 25.24 15.88
C ILE A 32 42.30 24.99 15.50
N ASN A 33 41.88 25.64 14.42
CA ASN A 33 40.55 25.45 13.85
C ASN A 33 40.45 24.22 12.94
N TYR A 34 41.44 23.32 12.91
CA TYR A 34 41.41 22.08 12.12
C TYR A 34 41.77 20.86 12.96
N VAL A 35 41.30 19.69 12.55
CA VAL A 35 41.60 18.41 13.20
C VAL A 35 42.97 17.93 12.72
N PRO A 36 43.99 17.84 13.60
CA PRO A 36 45.35 17.45 13.22
C PRO A 36 45.49 15.91 13.13
N GLU A 37 44.54 15.26 12.46
CA GLU A 37 44.54 13.82 12.21
C GLU A 37 44.46 13.56 10.70
N ARG A 38 45.13 12.51 10.23
CA ARG A 38 44.98 12.07 8.84
C ARG A 38 43.59 11.49 8.66
N MET A 39 42.78 12.14 7.84
CA MET A 39 41.46 11.69 7.40
C MET A 39 41.52 11.40 5.91
N ALA A 40 40.96 10.29 5.46
CA ALA A 40 40.84 9.93 4.04
C ALA A 40 39.68 8.97 3.86
N PHE A 41 39.20 8.79 2.62
CA PHE A 41 38.27 7.70 2.35
C PHE A 41 38.98 6.36 2.50
N GLU A 42 38.57 5.55 3.48
CA GLU A 42 39.05 4.19 3.67
C GLU A 42 38.20 3.24 2.81
N ALA A 43 38.60 3.10 1.55
CA ALA A 43 37.94 2.22 0.59
C ALA A 43 38.88 1.84 -0.55
N ASP A 44 38.77 0.61 -1.03
CA ASP A 44 39.35 0.26 -2.32
C ASP A 44 38.55 0.97 -3.43
N GLN A 45 39.20 1.85 -4.20
CA GLN A 45 38.57 2.65 -5.26
C GLN A 45 37.92 1.77 -6.34
N ASP A 46 38.49 0.60 -6.61
CA ASP A 46 37.92 -0.35 -7.56
C ASP A 46 36.67 -1.00 -6.95
N LEU A 47 36.70 -1.32 -5.65
CA LEU A 47 35.53 -1.81 -4.92
C LEU A 47 34.40 -0.79 -4.87
N ILE A 48 34.67 0.52 -4.71
CA ILE A 48 33.64 1.57 -4.79
C ILE A 48 32.99 1.60 -6.17
N LYS A 49 33.78 1.57 -7.25
CA LYS A 49 33.26 1.55 -8.62
C LYS A 49 32.45 0.27 -8.90
N LEU A 50 32.87 -0.86 -8.35
CA LEU A 50 32.21 -2.17 -8.42
C LEU A 50 30.96 -2.28 -7.52
N LEU A 51 30.84 -1.49 -6.45
CA LEU A 51 29.65 -1.45 -5.58
C LEU A 51 28.61 -0.47 -6.12
N ILE A 52 29.01 0.67 -6.67
CA ILE A 52 28.08 1.75 -7.05
C ILE A 52 27.56 1.56 -8.48
N SER A 53 28.46 1.29 -9.43
CA SER A 53 28.11 1.26 -10.86
C SER A 53 27.20 0.08 -11.23
N PRO A 54 27.42 -1.15 -10.73
CA PRO A 54 26.52 -2.28 -11.00
C PRO A 54 25.18 -2.22 -10.25
N LEU A 55 25.13 -1.63 -9.05
CA LEU A 55 23.89 -1.58 -8.24
C LEU A 55 22.92 -0.48 -8.68
N TYR A 56 23.43 0.67 -9.14
CA TYR A 56 22.62 1.85 -9.41
C TYR A 56 22.72 2.37 -10.86
N GLY A 57 23.66 1.82 -11.65
CA GLY A 57 24.07 2.45 -12.90
C GLY A 57 24.64 3.85 -12.65
N ASN A 58 24.73 4.66 -13.70
CA ASN A 58 25.20 6.05 -13.61
C ASN A 58 24.07 7.06 -13.30
N ASN A 59 23.00 6.60 -12.64
CA ASN A 59 21.78 7.37 -12.40
C ASN A 59 21.85 8.19 -11.09
N PRO A 60 21.87 9.54 -11.16
CA PRO A 60 22.00 10.39 -9.97
C PRO A 60 20.81 10.32 -9.00
N THR A 61 19.62 9.86 -9.44
CA THR A 61 18.43 9.79 -8.56
C THR A 61 18.61 8.79 -7.41
N TYR A 62 19.44 7.77 -7.59
CA TYR A 62 19.76 6.84 -6.51
C TYR A 62 20.72 7.46 -5.48
N GLY A 63 21.63 8.33 -5.92
CA GLY A 63 22.44 9.15 -5.02
C GLY A 63 21.55 10.02 -4.13
N VAL A 64 20.57 10.70 -4.73
CA VAL A 64 19.58 11.50 -3.98
C VAL A 64 18.81 10.63 -2.98
N ARG A 65 18.39 9.43 -3.39
CA ARG A 65 17.66 8.48 -2.54
C ARG A 65 18.49 8.02 -1.34
N GLU A 66 19.78 7.69 -1.51
CA GLU A 66 20.63 7.25 -0.39
C GLU A 66 20.95 8.39 0.58
N LEU A 67 21.17 9.61 0.08
CA LEU A 67 21.35 10.77 0.94
C LEU A 67 20.09 11.09 1.73
N LEU A 68 18.93 11.06 1.09
CA LEU A 68 17.63 11.25 1.74
C LEU A 68 17.38 10.19 2.83
N GLN A 69 17.74 8.93 2.60
CA GLN A 69 17.67 7.85 3.61
C GLN A 69 18.53 8.17 4.83
N ASN A 70 19.77 8.62 4.63
CA ASN A 70 20.66 8.98 5.73
C ASN A 70 20.11 10.15 6.56
N SER A 71 19.59 11.18 5.90
CA SER A 71 18.97 12.33 6.54
C SER A 71 17.72 11.95 7.33
N ILE A 72 16.87 11.06 6.79
CA ILE A 72 15.69 10.55 7.51
C ILE A 72 16.10 9.73 8.73
N ASP A 73 17.06 8.83 8.60
CA ASP A 73 17.57 8.05 9.73
C ASP A 73 18.16 8.99 10.81
N ALA A 74 18.89 10.04 10.43
CA ALA A 74 19.45 11.01 11.37
C ALA A 74 18.37 11.83 12.10
N CYS A 75 17.29 12.19 11.39
CA CYS A 75 16.10 12.83 11.98
C CYS A 75 15.38 11.91 12.96
N ARG A 76 15.18 10.62 12.62
CA ARG A 76 14.53 9.64 13.50
C ARG A 76 15.35 9.36 14.75
N GLU A 77 16.66 9.17 14.59
CA GLU A 77 17.58 9.00 15.71
C GLU A 77 17.53 10.20 16.67
N ARG A 78 17.49 11.43 16.13
CA ARG A 78 17.32 12.62 16.96
C ARG A 78 15.97 12.66 17.67
N ALA A 79 14.88 12.43 16.95
CA ALA A 79 13.53 12.45 17.52
C ALA A 79 13.41 11.45 18.67
N PHE A 80 13.92 10.22 18.48
CA PHE A 80 13.96 9.20 19.53
C PHE A 80 14.73 9.67 20.78
N LEU A 81 15.91 10.28 20.59
CA LEU A 81 16.70 10.78 21.71
C LEU A 81 16.12 12.04 22.38
N GLU A 82 15.22 12.76 21.73
CA GLU A 82 14.54 13.93 22.32
C GLU A 82 13.22 13.57 23.01
N GLY A 83 12.60 12.45 22.61
CA GLY A 83 11.33 11.98 23.17
C GLY A 83 10.12 12.73 22.63
N ASP A 84 8.93 12.20 22.93
CA ASP A 84 7.66 12.68 22.35
C ASP A 84 7.24 14.07 22.84
N GLU A 85 7.76 14.53 23.98
CA GLU A 85 7.46 15.85 24.56
C GLU A 85 8.30 16.99 23.95
N SER A 86 9.24 16.69 23.05
CA SER A 86 10.09 17.70 22.44
C SER A 86 9.37 18.54 21.37
N GLU A 87 9.74 19.83 21.29
CA GLU A 87 9.36 20.73 20.19
C GLU A 87 10.15 20.48 18.88
N TYR A 88 11.01 19.45 18.85
CA TYR A 88 11.79 19.12 17.67
C TYR A 88 10.90 18.71 16.50
N LEU A 89 10.91 19.54 15.46
CA LEU A 89 10.25 19.25 14.18
C LEU A 89 11.28 18.75 13.17
N PRO A 90 11.26 17.45 12.82
CA PRO A 90 12.21 16.88 11.87
C PRO A 90 11.98 17.45 10.46
N ARG A 91 13.02 18.03 9.85
CA ARG A 91 12.95 18.64 8.52
C ARG A 91 14.18 18.33 7.68
N ILE A 92 13.96 18.13 6.39
CA ILE A 92 15.00 17.90 5.39
C ILE A 92 14.74 18.83 4.21
N LYS A 93 15.76 19.57 3.80
CA LYS A 93 15.75 20.46 2.65
C LYS A 93 16.64 19.89 1.56
N LEU A 94 16.11 19.75 0.35
CA LEU A 94 16.88 19.41 -0.85
C LEU A 94 16.83 20.61 -1.78
N SER A 95 17.98 21.12 -2.22
CA SER A 95 18.05 22.22 -3.17
C SER A 95 18.87 21.88 -4.41
N ILE A 96 18.45 22.45 -5.55
CA ILE A 96 19.23 22.47 -6.79
C ILE A 96 19.44 23.93 -7.15
N ASP A 97 20.69 24.38 -7.13
CA ASP A 97 21.09 25.69 -7.62
C ASP A 97 21.69 25.56 -9.03
N THR A 98 21.11 26.25 -10.00
CA THR A 98 21.58 26.27 -11.39
C THR A 98 22.19 27.61 -11.82
N ASN A 99 22.61 28.45 -10.88
CA ASN A 99 23.24 29.74 -11.19
C ASN A 99 24.58 29.53 -11.94
N GLU A 100 24.82 30.37 -12.95
CA GLU A 100 25.77 30.17 -14.08
C GLU A 100 27.24 29.87 -13.73
N LYS A 101 27.67 29.95 -12.47
CA LYS A 101 29.09 29.78 -12.09
C LYS A 101 29.45 28.42 -11.52
N ASN A 102 28.55 27.73 -10.82
CA ASN A 102 28.80 26.39 -10.24
C ASN A 102 27.46 25.77 -9.83
N PRO A 103 26.79 24.99 -10.70
CA PRO A 103 25.55 24.33 -10.30
C PRO A 103 25.82 23.29 -9.21
N CYS A 104 24.97 23.25 -8.19
CA CYS A 104 25.12 22.33 -7.07
C CYS A 104 23.79 21.72 -6.64
N PHE A 105 23.89 20.51 -6.10
CA PHE A 105 22.82 19.86 -5.36
C PHE A 105 23.18 19.93 -3.88
N GLU A 106 22.25 20.33 -3.03
CA GLU A 106 22.44 20.35 -1.59
C GLU A 106 21.33 19.57 -0.90
N ILE A 107 21.69 18.84 0.14
CA ILE A 107 20.75 18.24 1.09
C ILE A 107 21.14 18.67 2.50
N SER A 108 20.18 19.17 3.27
CA SER A 108 20.37 19.62 4.63
C SER A 108 19.28 19.03 5.53
N ASP A 109 19.68 18.35 6.59
CA ASP A 109 18.78 17.87 7.63
C ASP A 109 19.08 18.54 8.97
N ASN A 110 18.05 18.67 9.81
CA ASN A 110 18.22 19.06 11.21
C ASN A 110 18.28 17.83 12.13
N GLY A 111 18.81 16.69 11.64
CA GLY A 111 18.91 15.45 12.40
C GLY A 111 19.95 15.51 13.52
N LYS A 112 20.38 14.34 14.02
CA LYS A 112 21.32 14.29 15.17
C LYS A 112 22.73 14.83 14.87
N GLY A 113 23.08 14.98 13.59
CA GLY A 113 24.44 15.32 13.14
C GLY A 113 25.46 14.20 13.38
N MET A 114 26.74 14.51 13.12
CA MET A 114 27.85 13.57 13.30
C MET A 114 28.93 14.16 14.20
N SER A 115 29.44 13.34 15.12
CA SER A 115 30.64 13.62 15.89
C SER A 115 31.90 13.34 15.06
N LEU A 116 33.06 13.83 15.50
CA LEU A 116 34.35 13.52 14.85
C LEU A 116 34.61 12.00 14.75
N PHE A 117 34.22 11.27 15.78
CA PHE A 117 34.31 9.80 15.82
C PHE A 117 33.45 9.17 14.72
N GLU A 118 32.23 9.66 14.52
CA GLU A 118 31.33 9.15 13.48
C GLU A 118 31.84 9.46 12.07
N ILE A 119 32.37 10.67 11.87
CA ILE A 119 32.97 11.09 10.61
C ILE A 119 34.12 10.13 10.23
N LYS A 120 35.05 9.90 11.15
CA LYS A 120 36.23 9.08 10.92
C LYS A 120 35.90 7.60 10.70
N ASN A 121 35.07 7.02 11.57
CA ASN A 121 34.91 5.57 11.62
C ASN A 121 33.76 5.03 10.76
N TYR A 122 32.82 5.88 10.34
CA TYR A 122 31.64 5.44 9.59
C TYR A 122 31.35 6.28 8.35
N PHE A 123 31.47 7.61 8.40
CA PHE A 123 31.21 8.43 7.21
C PHE A 123 32.29 8.24 6.15
N LEU A 124 33.57 8.36 6.52
CA LEU A 124 34.70 8.23 5.58
C LEU A 124 35.10 6.77 5.28
N LYS A 125 34.41 5.78 5.87
CA LYS A 125 34.77 4.37 5.76
C LYS A 125 33.73 3.59 4.97
N ALA A 126 34.11 3.09 3.80
CA ALA A 126 33.19 2.35 2.93
C ALA A 126 32.69 1.05 3.58
N GLY A 127 31.38 0.82 3.52
CA GLY A 127 30.75 -0.39 4.07
C GLY A 127 30.62 -0.40 5.60
N ALA A 128 31.17 0.62 6.29
CA ALA A 128 30.94 0.81 7.71
C ALA A 128 29.56 1.41 7.95
N SER A 129 28.87 0.94 8.98
CA SER A 129 27.57 1.46 9.37
C SER A 129 27.55 1.69 10.87
N PHE A 130 27.37 2.95 11.27
CA PHE A 130 27.24 3.33 12.69
C PHE A 130 26.12 2.54 13.37
N ARG A 131 25.07 2.21 12.63
CA ARG A 131 23.88 1.47 13.07
C ARG A 131 24.15 0.01 13.43
N LYS A 132 25.36 -0.49 13.16
CA LYS A 132 25.83 -1.82 13.60
C LYS A 132 26.77 -1.74 14.81
N SER A 133 27.12 -0.54 15.27
CA SER A 133 28.05 -0.32 16.38
C SER A 133 27.42 -0.62 17.73
N LEU A 134 28.25 -0.94 18.72
CA LEU A 134 27.82 -1.09 20.12
C LEU A 134 27.24 0.21 20.68
N SER A 135 27.80 1.36 20.29
CA SER A 135 27.30 2.68 20.70
C SER A 135 25.86 2.89 20.23
N TRP A 136 25.57 2.56 18.97
CA TRP A 136 24.20 2.66 18.46
C TRP A 136 23.27 1.69 19.16
N LYS A 137 23.67 0.42 19.36
CA LYS A 137 22.83 -0.56 20.06
C LYS A 137 22.47 -0.08 21.47
N LYS A 138 23.44 0.44 22.22
CA LYS A 138 23.22 0.96 23.57
C LYS A 138 22.09 2.01 23.62
N ASP A 139 22.02 2.87 22.61
CA ASP A 139 21.09 4.01 22.62
C ASP A 139 19.76 3.70 21.92
N TYR A 140 19.72 2.75 20.99
CA TYR A 140 18.58 2.53 20.08
C TYR A 140 18.06 1.10 20.05
N THR A 141 18.43 0.25 21.00
CA THR A 141 17.82 -1.08 21.18
C THR A 141 17.24 -1.26 22.57
N ASP A 142 16.22 -2.10 22.70
CA ASP A 142 15.71 -2.56 24.01
C ASP A 142 16.66 -3.57 24.67
N ASP A 143 16.27 -4.05 25.86
CA ASP A 143 17.03 -5.04 26.63
C ASP A 143 17.15 -6.41 25.90
N ASP A 144 16.22 -6.70 24.99
CA ASP A 144 16.25 -7.89 24.12
C ASP A 144 17.13 -7.67 22.86
N GLY A 145 17.69 -6.47 22.68
CA GLY A 145 18.52 -6.10 21.54
C GLY A 145 17.75 -5.79 20.24
N LYS A 146 16.43 -5.55 20.32
CA LYS A 146 15.59 -5.14 19.18
C LYS A 146 15.67 -3.64 18.97
N ALA A 147 15.77 -3.22 17.71
CA ALA A 147 15.82 -1.81 17.33
C ALA A 147 14.52 -1.08 17.69
N LEU A 148 14.67 0.05 18.38
CA LEU A 148 13.59 0.95 18.79
C LEU A 148 13.23 1.97 17.72
N VAL A 149 14.12 2.21 16.74
CA VAL A 149 13.92 3.17 15.63
C VAL A 149 13.93 2.47 14.27
N GLU A 150 13.13 2.96 13.33
CA GLU A 150 13.09 2.46 11.96
C GLU A 150 14.37 2.81 11.20
N ARG A 151 14.92 1.83 10.46
CA ARG A 151 16.17 2.02 9.68
C ARG A 151 15.91 1.92 8.19
N THR A 152 16.42 2.87 7.42
CA THR A 152 16.30 2.84 5.95
C THR A 152 17.61 2.41 5.27
N GLY A 153 18.77 2.83 5.80
CA GLY A 153 20.08 2.43 5.30
C GLY A 153 20.53 1.03 5.76
N ARG A 154 20.99 0.16 4.83
CA ARG A 154 21.46 -1.22 5.15
C ARG A 154 22.96 -1.50 4.91
N PHE A 155 23.58 -0.87 3.91
CA PHE A 155 24.88 -1.30 3.37
C PHE A 155 26.09 -0.41 3.68
N GLY A 156 25.91 0.73 4.39
CA GLY A 156 27.05 1.57 4.79
C GLY A 156 27.82 2.21 3.62
N VAL A 157 27.20 2.33 2.44
CA VAL A 157 27.78 2.98 1.24
C VAL A 157 27.13 4.33 0.94
N GLY A 158 26.34 4.86 1.88
CA GLY A 158 25.39 5.96 1.65
C GLY A 158 26.05 7.25 1.18
N VAL A 159 27.16 7.68 1.78
CA VAL A 159 27.88 8.88 1.32
C VAL A 159 28.52 8.67 -0.05
N LEU A 160 28.97 7.45 -0.35
CA LEU A 160 29.64 7.19 -1.63
C LEU A 160 28.66 7.32 -2.81
N ALA A 161 27.38 7.08 -2.57
CA ALA A 161 26.32 7.33 -3.55
C ALA A 161 26.17 8.83 -3.91
N ALA A 162 26.67 9.76 -3.09
CA ALA A 162 26.77 11.19 -3.43
C ALA A 162 27.60 11.39 -4.71
N PHE A 163 28.59 10.54 -4.96
CA PHE A 163 29.43 10.61 -6.14
C PHE A 163 28.73 10.19 -7.45
N LEU A 164 27.49 9.69 -7.37
CA LEU A 164 26.60 9.55 -8.54
C LEU A 164 26.05 10.90 -9.02
N ILE A 165 26.01 11.91 -8.14
CA ILE A 165 25.50 13.26 -8.40
C ILE A 165 26.63 14.17 -8.89
N GLY A 166 27.82 14.09 -8.28
CA GLY A 166 28.94 14.95 -8.61
C GLY A 166 30.29 14.45 -8.05
N LYS A 167 31.41 15.04 -8.47
CA LYS A 167 32.76 14.52 -8.16
C LYS A 167 33.32 14.97 -6.80
N GLU A 168 32.84 16.09 -6.28
CA GLU A 168 33.32 16.71 -5.04
C GLU A 168 32.12 16.98 -4.13
N ILE A 169 32.26 16.60 -2.86
CA ILE A 169 31.29 16.91 -1.81
C ILE A 169 31.89 17.90 -0.82
N HIS A 170 31.05 18.81 -0.32
CA HIS A 170 31.34 19.68 0.81
C HIS A 170 30.36 19.33 1.92
N VAL A 171 30.88 18.91 3.07
CA VAL A 171 30.10 18.48 4.23
C VAL A 171 30.22 19.53 5.33
N SER A 172 29.12 19.81 6.00
CA SER A 172 29.05 20.59 7.24
C SER A 172 28.12 19.87 8.21
N THR A 173 28.56 19.58 9.43
CA THR A 173 27.76 18.81 10.40
C THR A 173 28.08 19.21 11.82
N ARG A 174 27.10 19.16 12.71
CA ARG A 174 27.32 19.27 14.15
C ARG A 174 26.43 18.27 14.87
N ASN A 175 27.04 17.41 15.69
CA ASN A 175 26.29 16.51 16.55
C ASN A 175 25.50 17.33 17.59
N LYS A 176 24.29 16.90 17.94
CA LYS A 176 23.47 17.60 18.94
C LYS A 176 24.14 17.72 20.31
N ASN A 177 25.04 16.79 20.64
CA ASN A 177 25.75 16.72 21.92
C ASN A 177 27.12 17.43 21.88
N ASP A 178 27.55 17.93 20.72
CA ASP A 178 28.84 18.59 20.54
C ASP A 178 28.68 20.11 20.46
N ASP A 179 29.56 20.86 21.13
CA ASP A 179 29.59 22.33 21.06
C ASP A 179 30.11 22.86 19.71
N VAL A 180 30.89 22.04 19.00
CA VAL A 180 31.62 22.42 17.79
C VAL A 180 31.19 21.53 16.62
N GLY A 181 30.92 22.16 15.47
CA GLY A 181 30.68 21.48 14.20
C GLY A 181 31.97 21.25 13.40
N TYR A 182 31.84 20.44 12.36
CA TYR A 182 32.92 20.08 11.45
C TYR A 182 32.54 20.37 10.00
N THR A 183 33.50 20.87 9.22
CA THR A 183 33.36 21.01 7.76
C THR A 183 34.58 20.48 7.03
N PHE A 184 34.37 19.90 5.86
CA PHE A 184 35.45 19.41 5.00
C PHE A 184 34.97 19.25 3.56
N LYS A 185 35.93 19.23 2.63
CA LYS A 185 35.70 18.88 1.23
C LYS A 185 36.36 17.55 0.93
N ALA A 186 35.70 16.72 0.13
CA ALA A 186 36.24 15.42 -0.22
C ALA A 186 35.82 15.01 -1.64
N SER A 187 36.75 14.34 -2.31
CA SER A 187 36.57 13.65 -3.58
C SER A 187 37.05 12.20 -3.41
N LEU A 188 36.67 11.29 -4.31
CA LEU A 188 37.08 9.88 -4.23
C LEU A 188 38.61 9.66 -4.34
N ASP A 189 39.32 10.63 -4.90
CA ASP A 189 40.77 10.69 -5.06
C ASP A 189 41.48 11.48 -3.95
N SER A 190 40.76 12.00 -2.95
CA SER A 190 41.36 12.73 -1.83
C SER A 190 42.17 11.80 -0.92
N GLU A 191 43.51 11.86 -1.06
CA GLU A 191 44.45 11.12 -0.20
C GLU A 191 44.47 11.63 1.25
N GLN A 192 44.12 12.90 1.43
CA GLN A 192 43.98 13.57 2.72
C GLN A 192 42.82 14.57 2.67
N ILE A 193 41.97 14.53 3.68
CA ILE A 193 40.82 15.39 3.88
C ILE A 193 41.12 16.30 5.08
N GLU A 194 41.14 17.61 4.85
CA GLU A 194 41.27 18.59 5.93
C GLU A 194 39.90 18.83 6.58
N VAL A 195 39.80 18.54 7.87
CA VAL A 195 38.57 18.75 8.65
C VAL A 195 38.73 19.98 9.53
N THR A 196 37.88 20.98 9.30
CA THR A 196 37.87 22.25 10.03
C THR A 196 36.76 22.26 11.09
N ARG A 197 37.04 22.82 12.26
CA ARG A 197 36.12 23.09 13.36
C ARG A 197 35.39 24.42 13.14
N LEU A 198 34.08 24.43 13.39
CA LEU A 198 33.22 25.60 13.27
C LEU A 198 32.34 25.74 14.53
N SER A 199 32.34 26.93 15.14
CA SER A 199 31.60 27.19 16.38
C SER A 199 30.09 27.36 16.15
N ASP A 200 29.70 27.94 15.00
CA ASP A 200 28.32 28.39 14.73
C ASP A 200 27.54 27.47 13.76
N THR A 201 27.97 26.23 13.60
CA THR A 201 27.28 25.26 12.72
C THR A 201 25.97 24.80 13.36
N PRO A 202 24.81 24.87 12.69
CA PRO A 202 23.56 24.33 13.21
C PRO A 202 23.64 22.81 13.47
N VAL A 203 22.84 22.31 14.41
CA VAL A 203 22.72 20.85 14.63
C VAL A 203 22.12 20.19 13.38
N GLY A 204 22.73 19.08 12.95
CA GLY A 204 22.33 18.34 11.76
C GLY A 204 23.48 18.19 10.77
N THR A 205 23.15 17.92 9.51
CA THR A 205 24.14 17.70 8.44
C THR A 205 23.70 18.39 7.16
N THR A 206 24.61 19.08 6.50
CA THR A 206 24.48 19.63 5.16
C THR A 206 25.55 19.04 4.27
N ILE A 207 25.14 18.51 3.11
CA ILE A 207 26.03 18.01 2.06
C ILE A 207 25.72 18.76 0.78
N THR A 208 26.71 19.49 0.27
CA THR A 208 26.66 20.23 -0.99
C THR A 208 27.54 19.51 -2.01
N ILE A 209 27.01 19.27 -3.21
CA ILE A 209 27.65 18.47 -4.26
C ILE A 209 27.69 19.30 -5.54
N LYS A 210 28.90 19.50 -6.08
CA LYS A 210 29.07 20.18 -7.37
C LYS A 210 28.62 19.27 -8.51
N MET A 211 27.73 19.76 -9.36
CA MET A 211 27.18 19.01 -10.48
C MET A 211 27.77 19.48 -11.81
N ASP A 212 27.73 18.59 -12.80
CA ASP A 212 27.87 18.99 -14.21
C ASP A 212 26.49 19.28 -14.83
N ASP A 213 26.48 19.97 -15.98
CA ASP A 213 25.25 20.38 -16.66
C ASP A 213 24.35 19.19 -17.05
N ASN A 214 24.94 18.02 -17.35
CA ASN A 214 24.17 16.84 -17.72
C ASN A 214 23.42 16.29 -16.50
N LYS A 215 24.05 16.26 -15.32
CA LYS A 215 23.44 15.81 -14.06
C LYS A 215 22.34 16.78 -13.61
N VAL A 216 22.55 18.09 -13.75
CA VAL A 216 21.52 19.11 -13.52
C VAL A 216 20.29 18.83 -14.39
N LYS A 217 20.49 18.73 -15.72
CA LYS A 217 19.40 18.46 -16.66
C LYS A 217 18.68 17.15 -16.35
N PHE A 218 19.43 16.11 -15.96
CA PHE A 218 18.86 14.82 -15.59
C PHE A 218 17.97 14.90 -14.34
N LEU A 219 18.45 15.52 -13.26
CA LEU A 219 17.67 15.63 -12.01
C LEU A 219 16.42 16.49 -12.19
N LEU A 220 16.53 17.61 -12.91
CA LEU A 220 15.39 18.48 -13.18
C LEU A 220 14.33 17.80 -14.06
N SER A 221 14.74 17.08 -15.11
CA SER A 221 13.81 16.35 -15.99
C SER A 221 13.14 15.15 -15.32
N ASN A 222 13.69 14.67 -14.20
CA ASN A 222 13.17 13.53 -13.45
C ASN A 222 12.69 13.91 -12.03
N LEU A 223 12.43 15.19 -11.76
CA LEU A 223 12.03 15.69 -10.44
C LEU A 223 10.91 14.86 -9.80
N TYR A 224 9.84 14.61 -10.57
CA TYR A 224 8.67 13.82 -10.17
C TYR A 224 8.97 12.34 -9.83
N LYS A 225 10.13 11.81 -10.23
CA LYS A 225 10.51 10.43 -9.93
C LYS A 225 11.17 10.31 -8.57
N TRP A 226 11.97 11.30 -8.20
CA TRP A 226 12.80 11.22 -7.00
C TRP A 226 12.25 12.05 -5.83
N ASN A 227 11.38 13.03 -6.07
CA ASN A 227 10.61 13.68 -5.00
C ASN A 227 9.55 12.75 -4.37
N ASP A 228 9.21 11.66 -5.06
CA ASP A 228 8.24 10.62 -4.68
C ASP A 228 8.83 9.50 -3.81
N TRP A 229 10.14 9.55 -3.51
CA TRP A 229 10.82 8.46 -2.80
C TRP A 229 10.35 8.28 -1.36
N TYR A 230 9.93 9.34 -0.69
CA TYR A 230 9.46 9.31 0.69
C TYR A 230 8.00 9.72 0.78
N ARG A 231 7.20 8.99 1.56
CA ARG A 231 5.75 9.19 1.60
C ARG A 231 5.15 9.54 2.96
N LEU A 232 5.89 9.32 4.06
CA LEU A 232 5.36 9.61 5.40
C LEU A 232 5.31 11.12 5.67
N LYS A 233 4.39 11.53 6.54
CA LYS A 233 4.24 12.95 6.93
C LYS A 233 5.44 13.56 7.66
N SER A 234 6.30 12.75 8.28
CA SER A 234 7.47 13.21 9.05
C SER A 234 8.68 12.30 8.80
N PRO A 235 9.92 12.82 8.64
CA PRO A 235 10.28 14.24 8.62
C PRO A 235 9.65 14.99 7.43
N GLN A 236 9.47 16.30 7.58
CA GLN A 236 9.00 17.16 6.50
C GLN A 236 10.10 17.36 5.47
N ILE A 237 9.82 17.03 4.21
CA ILE A 237 10.75 17.26 3.09
C ILE A 237 10.34 18.51 2.31
N ILE A 238 11.32 19.39 2.12
CA ILE A 238 11.22 20.65 1.38
C ILE A 238 12.14 20.57 0.17
N TYR A 239 11.60 20.78 -1.01
CA TYR A 239 12.37 20.86 -2.26
C TYR A 239 12.48 22.32 -2.70
N GLU A 240 13.69 22.77 -2.97
CA GLU A 240 13.99 24.15 -3.37
C GLU A 240 14.74 24.15 -4.72
N LEU A 241 14.18 24.82 -5.72
CA LEU A 241 14.84 25.04 -7.00
C LEU A 241 15.26 26.50 -7.10
N ILE A 242 16.57 26.74 -7.23
CA ILE A 242 17.16 28.06 -7.37
C ILE A 242 17.63 28.24 -8.81
N ARG A 243 17.03 29.19 -9.53
CA ARG A 243 17.37 29.50 -10.93
C ARG A 243 17.28 30.99 -11.18
N ASN A 244 18.33 31.58 -11.75
CA ASN A 244 18.36 33.02 -12.08
C ASN A 244 18.03 33.92 -10.87
N LYS A 245 18.46 33.53 -9.66
CA LYS A 245 18.10 34.16 -8.38
C LYS A 245 16.61 34.05 -7.96
N GLU A 246 15.78 33.36 -8.72
CA GLU A 246 14.42 32.99 -8.31
C GLU A 246 14.45 31.67 -7.53
N VAL A 247 13.62 31.58 -6.49
CA VAL A 247 13.51 30.41 -5.62
C VAL A 247 12.10 29.83 -5.71
N THR A 248 11.98 28.59 -6.18
CA THR A 248 10.73 27.84 -6.19
C THR A 248 10.76 26.79 -5.09
N ILE A 249 9.85 26.88 -4.13
CA ILE A 249 9.74 25.92 -3.01
C ILE A 249 8.53 25.01 -3.25
N THR A 250 8.75 23.71 -3.13
CA THR A 250 7.70 22.68 -3.19
C THR A 250 7.82 21.77 -1.97
N ASN A 251 6.72 21.58 -1.24
CA ASN A 251 6.67 20.62 -0.14
C ASN A 251 6.45 19.20 -0.66
N GLN A 252 6.77 18.20 0.16
CA GLN A 252 6.42 16.82 -0.13
C GLN A 252 4.93 16.66 -0.49
N SER A 253 4.65 15.80 -1.46
CA SER A 253 3.30 15.61 -2.01
C SER A 253 2.49 14.55 -1.26
N PHE A 254 3.10 13.84 -0.32
CA PHE A 254 2.48 12.73 0.42
C PHE A 254 2.59 12.96 1.93
N ASN A 255 1.62 12.41 2.66
CA ASN A 255 1.44 12.59 4.08
C ASN A 255 0.94 11.29 4.74
N ASP A 256 1.49 10.15 4.31
CA ASP A 256 1.10 8.85 4.85
C ASP A 256 1.36 8.82 6.38
N PRO A 257 0.49 8.13 7.15
CA PRO A 257 0.63 8.09 8.60
C PRO A 257 1.94 7.46 9.05
N VAL A 258 2.57 8.04 10.07
CA VAL A 258 3.74 7.42 10.73
C VAL A 258 3.29 6.24 11.60
N LYS A 259 4.24 5.43 12.06
CA LYS A 259 4.00 4.18 12.81
C LYS A 259 3.00 4.37 13.96
N ASP A 260 3.33 5.15 14.97
CA ASP A 260 2.48 5.22 16.18
C ASP A 260 1.46 6.36 16.15
N GLU A 261 1.08 6.82 14.95
CA GLU A 261 0.05 7.84 14.78
C GLU A 261 -1.36 7.28 14.96
N GLN A 262 -2.25 8.11 15.53
CA GLN A 262 -3.68 7.84 15.48
C GLN A 262 -4.18 7.87 14.03
N LEU A 263 -4.49 6.69 13.52
CA LEU A 263 -4.94 6.50 12.14
C LEU A 263 -6.35 7.07 11.89
N ASP A 264 -6.55 7.64 10.70
CA ASP A 264 -7.89 7.88 10.18
C ASP A 264 -8.62 6.54 9.99
N THR A 265 -9.95 6.58 10.07
CA THR A 265 -10.92 5.51 9.86
C THR A 265 -10.71 4.67 8.60
N ASN A 266 -10.04 5.20 7.57
CA ASN A 266 -9.76 4.47 6.33
C ASN A 266 -8.48 3.63 6.38
N TRP A 267 -7.56 3.95 7.28
CA TRP A 267 -6.33 3.20 7.47
C TRP A 267 -6.53 2.09 8.49
N HIS A 268 -5.90 0.96 8.21
CA HIS A 268 -5.89 -0.22 9.06
C HIS A 268 -4.48 -0.46 9.57
N LYS A 269 -4.39 -0.98 10.80
CA LYS A 269 -3.14 -1.31 11.48
C LYS A 269 -3.09 -2.80 11.80
N ILE A 270 -2.00 -3.43 11.41
CA ILE A 270 -1.69 -4.83 11.70
C ILE A 270 -0.35 -4.87 12.44
N GLU A 271 -0.28 -5.61 13.53
CA GLU A 271 0.99 -6.00 14.15
C GLU A 271 1.40 -7.36 13.56
N ILE A 272 2.62 -7.42 13.02
CA ILE A 272 3.18 -8.54 12.30
C ILE A 272 4.40 -9.04 13.07
N ASP A 273 4.37 -10.32 13.42
CA ASP A 273 5.48 -10.98 14.07
C ASP A 273 6.77 -10.76 13.27
N ASN A 274 7.85 -10.42 13.98
CA ASN A 274 9.18 -10.16 13.46
C ASN A 274 9.40 -8.88 12.64
N PHE A 275 8.37 -8.23 12.11
CA PHE A 275 8.51 -6.98 11.35
C PHE A 275 8.14 -5.75 12.18
N GLY A 276 7.14 -5.86 13.04
CA GLY A 276 6.56 -4.73 13.76
C GLY A 276 5.20 -4.41 13.16
N GLN A 277 5.02 -3.18 12.71
CA GLN A 277 3.70 -2.67 12.36
C GLN A 277 3.54 -2.49 10.84
N LEU A 278 2.32 -2.73 10.35
CA LEU A 278 1.92 -2.49 8.97
C LEU A 278 0.66 -1.65 8.94
N HIS A 279 0.70 -0.59 8.14
CA HIS A 279 -0.46 0.23 7.80
C HIS A 279 -0.92 -0.06 6.39
N TRP A 280 -2.23 -0.19 6.18
CA TRP A 280 -2.78 -0.30 4.85
C TRP A 280 -4.11 0.43 4.69
N THR A 281 -4.40 0.89 3.47
CA THR A 281 -5.69 1.49 3.11
C THR A 281 -6.02 1.25 1.65
N TYR A 282 -7.25 1.48 1.21
CA TYR A 282 -7.56 1.42 -0.21
C TYR A 282 -7.17 2.72 -0.93
N PRO A 283 -6.74 2.66 -2.20
CA PRO A 283 -6.57 3.85 -3.01
C PRO A 283 -7.85 4.69 -3.11
N GLU A 284 -7.71 6.01 -3.01
CA GLU A 284 -8.79 6.96 -3.29
C GLU A 284 -9.28 6.82 -4.75
N GLY A 285 -10.59 6.96 -4.98
CA GLY A 285 -11.17 6.84 -6.32
C GLY A 285 -11.38 5.42 -6.83
N SER A 286 -11.10 4.38 -6.03
CA SER A 286 -11.35 2.96 -6.37
C SER A 286 -12.82 2.54 -6.48
N ASN A 287 -13.75 3.50 -6.44
CA ASN A 287 -15.17 3.28 -6.73
C ASN A 287 -15.42 3.09 -8.24
N GLY A 288 -14.84 2.04 -8.80
CA GLY A 288 -15.20 1.49 -10.11
C GLY A 288 -15.02 2.45 -11.29
N GLY A 289 -13.85 2.40 -11.91
CA GLY A 289 -13.66 2.85 -13.28
C GLY A 289 -13.11 4.27 -13.43
N SER A 290 -11.78 4.41 -13.33
CA SER A 290 -10.94 5.06 -14.35
C SER A 290 -9.49 4.93 -13.89
N TYR A 291 -8.64 4.32 -14.71
CA TYR A 291 -7.20 4.33 -14.49
C TYR A 291 -6.71 5.75 -14.81
N VAL A 292 -6.63 6.61 -13.78
CA VAL A 292 -5.95 7.90 -13.94
C VAL A 292 -4.46 7.62 -13.94
N HIS A 293 -3.82 7.90 -15.07
CA HIS A 293 -2.41 7.58 -15.34
C HIS A 293 -1.40 8.35 -14.47
N ASP A 294 -1.84 9.25 -13.59
CA ASP A 294 -0.94 10.30 -13.08
C ASP A 294 -0.49 10.20 -11.61
N LYS A 295 -0.98 9.21 -10.85
CA LYS A 295 -0.44 8.89 -9.52
C LYS A 295 -0.62 7.40 -9.33
N ARG A 296 0.45 6.63 -9.11
CA ARG A 296 0.33 5.18 -8.82
C ARG A 296 -0.64 5.02 -7.65
N PRO A 297 -1.89 4.56 -7.85
CA PRO A 297 -2.88 4.58 -6.76
C PRO A 297 -2.47 3.62 -5.64
N ASN A 298 -1.68 2.63 -6.02
CA ASN A 298 -1.35 1.42 -5.29
C ASN A 298 0.17 1.34 -5.17
N TYR A 299 0.68 1.28 -3.94
CA TYR A 299 2.12 1.24 -3.66
C TYR A 299 2.42 0.51 -2.35
N ILE A 300 3.69 0.13 -2.21
CA ILE A 300 4.28 -0.37 -0.98
C ILE A 300 5.44 0.52 -0.56
N THR A 301 5.49 0.85 0.73
CA THR A 301 6.63 1.52 1.35
C THR A 301 7.21 0.67 2.46
N CYS A 302 8.52 0.83 2.69
CA CYS A 302 9.23 0.29 3.83
C CYS A 302 9.89 1.45 4.56
N ASN A 303 9.55 1.66 5.83
CA ASN A 303 10.03 2.77 6.65
C ASN A 303 9.84 4.12 5.95
N GLY A 304 8.72 4.27 5.23
CA GLY A 304 8.36 5.45 4.46
C GLY A 304 8.96 5.57 3.07
N PHE A 305 9.91 4.70 2.69
CA PHE A 305 10.51 4.71 1.37
C PHE A 305 9.70 3.89 0.37
N PHE A 306 9.38 4.51 -0.75
CA PHE A 306 8.65 3.92 -1.85
C PHE A 306 9.48 2.85 -2.57
N ILE A 307 8.86 1.69 -2.79
CA ILE A 307 9.43 0.58 -3.55
C ILE A 307 8.84 0.63 -4.98
N PRO A 308 9.60 1.11 -5.98
CA PRO A 308 9.07 1.55 -7.28
C PRO A 308 8.71 0.44 -8.26
N LYS A 309 9.41 -0.70 -8.25
CA LYS A 309 9.02 -1.84 -9.07
C LYS A 309 8.01 -2.63 -8.24
N GLU A 310 7.17 -3.45 -8.90
CA GLU A 310 6.57 -4.64 -8.25
C GLU A 310 5.20 -4.52 -7.56
N TYR A 311 4.48 -3.41 -7.67
CA TYR A 311 3.12 -3.37 -7.11
C TYR A 311 2.03 -3.89 -8.07
N SER A 312 2.07 -5.20 -8.36
CA SER A 312 0.98 -5.88 -9.06
C SER A 312 0.50 -7.09 -8.27
N ILE A 313 -0.80 -7.37 -8.29
CA ILE A 313 -1.43 -8.50 -7.57
C ILE A 313 -0.67 -9.82 -7.84
N ASN A 314 -0.26 -10.06 -9.09
CA ASN A 314 0.49 -11.25 -9.49
C ASN A 314 1.88 -11.38 -8.85
N ARG A 315 2.49 -10.25 -8.48
CA ARG A 315 3.88 -10.19 -7.99
C ARG A 315 3.94 -10.14 -6.46
N LEU A 316 2.86 -9.67 -5.81
CA LEU A 316 2.70 -9.66 -4.35
C LEU A 316 2.12 -10.97 -3.80
N GLY A 317 1.81 -11.95 -4.66
CA GLY A 317 1.19 -13.22 -4.27
C GLY A 317 -0.31 -13.15 -3.98
N ILE A 318 -0.83 -11.96 -3.70
CA ILE A 318 -2.20 -11.71 -3.25
C ILE A 318 -3.23 -12.39 -4.17
N ASP A 319 -4.10 -13.20 -3.57
CA ASP A 319 -5.13 -13.96 -4.25
C ASP A 319 -6.15 -13.05 -4.99
N LYS A 320 -6.13 -13.11 -6.32
CA LYS A 320 -7.04 -12.36 -7.21
C LYS A 320 -8.50 -12.74 -7.03
N GLU A 321 -8.81 -13.87 -6.41
CA GLU A 321 -10.18 -14.31 -6.21
C GLU A 321 -10.89 -13.50 -5.12
N VAL A 322 -10.12 -12.88 -4.21
CA VAL A 322 -10.65 -12.05 -3.12
C VAL A 322 -10.25 -10.59 -3.26
N VAL A 323 -9.02 -10.31 -3.69
CA VAL A 323 -8.47 -8.95 -3.79
C VAL A 323 -8.11 -8.65 -5.24
N HIS A 324 -8.99 -7.92 -5.91
CA HIS A 324 -8.82 -7.42 -7.27
C HIS A 324 -8.20 -6.02 -7.33
N ILE A 325 -8.20 -5.27 -6.23
CA ILE A 325 -7.54 -3.97 -6.12
C ILE A 325 -6.55 -4.05 -4.96
N CYS A 326 -5.25 -3.95 -5.26
CA CYS A 326 -4.24 -3.91 -4.20
C CYS A 326 -4.41 -2.66 -3.32
N PRO A 327 -4.23 -2.77 -2.00
CA PRO A 327 -4.24 -1.60 -1.11
C PRO A 327 -3.00 -0.72 -1.31
N LYS A 328 -2.88 0.40 -0.60
CA LYS A 328 -1.60 1.03 -0.26
C LYS A 328 -1.06 0.36 0.99
N ILE A 329 0.23 0.07 1.05
CA ILE A 329 0.87 -0.61 2.18
C ILE A 329 2.06 0.23 2.66
N SER A 330 2.15 0.46 3.97
CA SER A 330 3.31 1.06 4.63
C SER A 330 3.79 0.15 5.74
N ILE A 331 5.01 -0.37 5.59
CA ILE A 331 5.62 -1.33 6.52
C ILE A 331 6.65 -0.59 7.37
N PHE A 332 6.64 -0.84 8.67
CA PHE A 332 7.62 -0.32 9.61
C PHE A 332 8.52 -1.47 10.09
N ASP A 333 9.62 -1.67 9.38
CA ASP A 333 10.60 -2.74 9.57
C ASP A 333 11.85 -2.22 10.30
N ASN A 334 11.87 -2.32 11.62
CA ASN A 334 13.00 -1.88 12.44
C ASN A 334 14.26 -2.73 12.20
N GLU A 335 14.07 -4.01 11.84
CA GLU A 335 15.16 -4.99 11.74
C GLU A 335 15.75 -5.15 10.34
N GLY A 336 15.17 -4.52 9.33
CA GLY A 336 15.61 -4.67 7.94
C GLY A 336 15.35 -6.09 7.40
N LYS A 337 14.35 -6.78 7.92
CA LYS A 337 13.99 -8.16 7.52
C LYS A 337 13.22 -8.23 6.21
N LEU A 338 12.63 -7.12 5.74
CA LEU A 338 11.88 -7.14 4.49
C LEU A 338 12.84 -7.53 3.36
N PRO A 339 12.55 -8.59 2.57
CA PRO A 339 13.46 -9.10 1.56
C PRO A 339 13.43 -8.15 0.38
N LEU A 340 14.21 -7.07 0.45
CA LEU A 340 14.34 -6.09 -0.62
C LEU A 340 15.51 -6.48 -1.52
N THR A 341 15.36 -6.26 -2.82
CA THR A 341 16.49 -6.37 -3.76
C THR A 341 17.61 -5.40 -3.36
N LEU A 342 18.84 -5.66 -3.81
CA LEU A 342 20.00 -4.83 -3.47
C LEU A 342 19.79 -3.35 -3.85
N ASP A 343 19.15 -3.08 -4.99
CA ASP A 343 18.80 -1.73 -5.46
C ASP A 343 17.57 -1.12 -4.75
N ARG A 344 16.97 -1.84 -3.78
CA ARG A 344 15.76 -1.50 -3.01
C ARG A 344 14.57 -1.11 -3.87
N SER A 345 14.58 -1.54 -5.13
CA SER A 345 13.54 -1.19 -6.08
C SER A 345 12.39 -2.19 -6.09
N SER A 346 12.59 -3.37 -5.50
CA SER A 346 11.74 -4.55 -5.57
C SER A 346 11.80 -5.38 -4.29
N ILE A 347 10.82 -6.26 -4.12
CA ILE A 347 10.80 -7.33 -3.12
C ILE A 347 11.35 -8.60 -3.76
N ASP A 348 12.25 -9.28 -3.07
CA ASP A 348 12.80 -10.57 -3.46
C ASP A 348 11.91 -11.69 -2.92
N GLY A 349 11.15 -12.33 -3.81
CA GLY A 349 10.22 -13.40 -3.46
C GLY A 349 8.83 -12.91 -3.06
N LYS A 350 8.19 -13.63 -2.13
CA LYS A 350 6.82 -13.35 -1.65
C LYS A 350 6.84 -12.41 -0.44
N LEU A 351 5.71 -11.74 -0.22
CA LEU A 351 5.51 -10.97 1.02
C LEU A 351 5.49 -11.92 2.23
N PRO A 352 6.28 -11.65 3.27
CA PRO A 352 6.37 -12.53 4.43
C PRO A 352 5.12 -12.50 5.33
N PHE A 353 4.19 -11.57 5.10
CA PHE A 353 2.97 -11.34 5.86
C PHE A 353 1.71 -11.34 4.96
N GLU A 354 1.79 -12.00 3.81
CA GLU A 354 0.74 -12.03 2.81
C GLU A 354 -0.60 -12.52 3.39
N ASP A 355 -0.57 -13.57 4.20
CA ASP A 355 -1.75 -14.21 4.79
C ASP A 355 -2.39 -13.32 5.85
N GLU A 356 -1.59 -12.65 6.70
CA GLU A 356 -2.04 -11.69 7.70
C GLU A 356 -2.76 -10.50 7.03
N LEU A 357 -2.15 -9.96 5.96
CA LEU A 357 -2.74 -8.87 5.19
C LEU A 357 -4.06 -9.29 4.53
N ILE A 358 -4.09 -10.46 3.88
CA ILE A 358 -5.32 -10.97 3.25
C ILE A 358 -6.41 -11.19 4.29
N LYS A 359 -6.06 -11.77 5.45
CA LYS A 359 -6.99 -11.98 6.56
C LYS A 359 -7.59 -10.67 7.04
N ASP A 360 -6.79 -9.61 7.17
CA ASP A 360 -7.23 -8.29 7.59
C ASP A 360 -8.17 -7.63 6.57
N ILE A 361 -7.84 -7.72 5.28
CA ILE A 361 -8.70 -7.29 4.17
C ILE A 361 -10.05 -8.04 4.19
N CYS A 362 -10.01 -9.35 4.44
CA CYS A 362 -11.21 -10.18 4.54
C CYS A 362 -12.07 -9.81 5.74
N LYS A 363 -11.47 -9.47 6.88
CA LYS A 363 -12.17 -8.95 8.06
C LYS A 363 -12.90 -7.64 7.72
N ASP A 364 -12.24 -6.70 7.04
CA ASP A 364 -12.86 -5.45 6.58
C ASP A 364 -14.04 -5.70 5.61
N PHE A 365 -13.88 -6.64 4.69
CA PHE A 365 -14.94 -7.06 3.77
C PHE A 365 -16.19 -7.58 4.50
N ILE A 366 -15.98 -8.46 5.49
CA ILE A 366 -17.08 -9.02 6.29
C ILE A 366 -17.71 -7.95 7.17
N ALA A 367 -16.91 -7.06 7.77
CA ALA A 367 -17.41 -5.93 8.54
C ALA A 367 -18.32 -5.05 7.69
N LYS A 368 -17.88 -4.68 6.47
CA LYS A 368 -18.74 -3.94 5.53
C LYS A 368 -20.02 -4.69 5.21
N LEU A 369 -19.95 -6.00 4.97
CA LEU A 369 -21.11 -6.83 4.65
C LEU A 369 -22.13 -6.83 5.80
N LEU A 370 -21.67 -7.02 7.05
CA LEU A 370 -22.51 -7.00 8.25
C LEU A 370 -23.13 -5.63 8.53
N MET A 371 -22.43 -4.54 8.19
CA MET A 371 -22.95 -3.18 8.34
C MET A 371 -23.82 -2.72 7.16
N THR A 372 -23.82 -3.44 6.05
CA THR A 372 -24.58 -3.06 4.86
C THR A 372 -26.08 -3.23 5.08
N GLN A 373 -26.87 -2.24 4.67
CA GLN A 373 -28.31 -2.34 4.54
C GLN A 373 -28.69 -2.39 3.06
N PRO A 374 -29.11 -3.55 2.52
CA PRO A 374 -29.58 -3.60 1.14
C PRO A 374 -30.85 -2.76 1.01
N LYS A 375 -30.92 -1.97 -0.06
CA LYS A 375 -32.14 -1.24 -0.43
C LYS A 375 -33.24 -2.20 -0.88
N SER A 376 -32.84 -3.34 -1.44
CA SER A 376 -33.74 -4.41 -1.84
C SER A 376 -34.11 -5.29 -0.63
N LYS A 377 -35.41 -5.43 -0.34
CA LYS A 377 -35.90 -6.18 0.84
C LYS A 377 -37.31 -6.72 0.65
N VAL A 378 -37.68 -7.76 1.39
CA VAL A 378 -39.05 -8.29 1.42
C VAL A 378 -39.76 -7.77 2.67
N VAL A 379 -40.94 -7.17 2.51
CA VAL A 379 -41.78 -6.66 3.61
C VAL A 379 -43.21 -7.18 3.42
N GLY A 380 -43.70 -7.93 4.39
CA GLY A 380 -45.00 -8.61 4.27
C GLY A 380 -45.01 -9.52 3.04
N ASN A 381 -45.91 -9.25 2.10
CA ASN A 381 -46.04 -9.98 0.85
C ASN A 381 -45.51 -9.17 -0.34
N SER A 382 -44.56 -8.28 -0.14
CA SER A 382 -43.99 -7.45 -1.21
C SER A 382 -42.47 -7.49 -1.20
N ILE A 383 -41.86 -7.51 -2.37
CA ILE A 383 -40.42 -7.33 -2.54
C ILE A 383 -40.12 -5.97 -3.15
N PHE A 384 -39.27 -5.20 -2.48
CA PHE A 384 -38.73 -3.94 -2.96
C PHE A 384 -37.42 -4.24 -3.70
N ILE A 385 -37.29 -3.73 -4.92
CA ILE A 385 -36.12 -3.97 -5.77
C ILE A 385 -35.43 -2.64 -6.00
N ALA A 386 -34.13 -2.58 -5.75
CA ALA A 386 -33.33 -1.38 -5.96
C ALA A 386 -32.15 -1.66 -6.89
N LYS A 387 -31.47 -0.62 -7.41
CA LYS A 387 -30.27 -0.77 -8.24
C LYS A 387 -29.01 -1.07 -7.41
N ASP A 388 -29.16 -1.50 -6.17
CA ASP A 388 -28.04 -1.66 -5.27
C ASP A 388 -27.36 -3.02 -5.44
N ARG A 389 -26.05 -3.00 -5.25
CA ARG A 389 -25.19 -4.18 -5.20
C ARG A 389 -24.20 -3.97 -4.09
N PHE A 390 -23.79 -5.05 -3.46
CA PHE A 390 -22.69 -4.98 -2.52
C PHE A 390 -21.41 -4.67 -3.28
N LYS A 391 -20.73 -3.59 -2.90
CA LYS A 391 -19.45 -3.19 -3.47
C LYS A 391 -18.43 -3.09 -2.35
N HIS A 392 -17.27 -3.70 -2.53
CA HIS A 392 -16.15 -3.54 -1.64
C HIS A 392 -14.92 -3.06 -2.42
N SER A 393 -14.08 -2.24 -1.79
CA SER A 393 -12.92 -1.67 -2.47
C SER A 393 -11.91 -2.75 -2.88
N CYS A 394 -11.82 -3.87 -2.13
CA CYS A 394 -10.95 -4.98 -2.50
C CYS A 394 -11.43 -5.75 -3.74
N SER A 395 -12.74 -5.86 -4.00
CA SER A 395 -13.27 -6.90 -4.90
C SER A 395 -13.27 -6.49 -6.37
N GLY A 396 -13.10 -5.21 -6.73
CA GLY A 396 -13.13 -4.70 -8.11
C GLY A 396 -14.45 -4.95 -8.89
N MET A 397 -15.32 -5.83 -8.37
CA MET A 397 -16.59 -6.29 -8.85
C MET A 397 -17.67 -6.04 -7.79
N SER A 398 -18.92 -6.06 -8.23
CA SER A 398 -20.09 -5.89 -7.35
C SER A 398 -20.86 -7.19 -7.23
N TYR A 399 -21.29 -7.53 -6.02
CA TYR A 399 -22.06 -8.74 -5.75
C TYR A 399 -23.56 -8.43 -5.71
N THR A 400 -24.34 -9.26 -6.38
CA THR A 400 -25.81 -9.21 -6.31
C THR A 400 -26.27 -9.65 -4.92
N PHE A 401 -27.23 -8.94 -4.35
CA PHE A 401 -27.88 -9.34 -3.10
C PHE A 401 -28.86 -10.48 -3.32
N TYR A 402 -28.81 -11.45 -2.42
CA TYR A 402 -29.80 -12.50 -2.21
C TYR A 402 -30.66 -12.08 -1.03
N VAL A 403 -31.97 -12.06 -1.22
CA VAL A 403 -32.94 -11.42 -0.33
C VAL A 403 -34.02 -12.43 0.03
N ASN A 404 -34.29 -12.61 1.32
CA ASN A 404 -35.33 -13.47 1.87
C ASN A 404 -36.15 -12.67 2.89
N LYS A 405 -37.32 -13.15 3.32
CA LYS A 405 -38.11 -12.50 4.37
C LYS A 405 -37.31 -12.20 5.64
N ASN A 406 -36.43 -13.12 6.03
CA ASN A 406 -35.75 -13.07 7.31
C ASN A 406 -34.37 -12.42 7.24
N GLY A 407 -33.87 -12.08 6.05
CA GLY A 407 -32.55 -11.49 5.89
C GLY A 407 -32.01 -11.55 4.47
N PHE A 408 -30.74 -11.17 4.32
CA PHE A 408 -30.06 -11.13 3.04
C PHE A 408 -28.66 -11.74 3.10
N ASN A 409 -28.04 -11.98 1.95
CA ASN A 409 -26.61 -12.18 1.82
C ASN A 409 -26.19 -11.77 0.39
N ILE A 410 -24.96 -12.05 -0.02
CA ILE A 410 -24.41 -11.76 -1.33
C ILE A 410 -24.21 -13.03 -2.13
N ASN A 411 -24.22 -12.90 -3.46
CA ASN A 411 -23.85 -13.97 -4.39
C ASN A 411 -22.34 -14.27 -4.34
N TYR A 412 -21.89 -14.91 -3.26
CA TYR A 412 -20.52 -15.41 -3.06
C TYR A 412 -20.53 -16.95 -3.09
N HIS A 413 -19.45 -17.60 -3.54
CA HIS A 413 -19.48 -19.06 -3.77
C HIS A 413 -19.70 -19.87 -2.48
N SER A 414 -19.03 -19.53 -1.38
CA SER A 414 -19.21 -20.21 -0.10
C SER A 414 -20.58 -19.96 0.52
N VAL A 415 -21.11 -18.76 0.30
CA VAL A 415 -22.48 -18.43 0.71
C VAL A 415 -23.48 -19.30 -0.08
N ARG A 416 -23.33 -19.34 -1.41
CA ARG A 416 -24.17 -20.17 -2.28
C ARG A 416 -24.18 -21.63 -1.88
N ARG A 417 -23.02 -22.25 -1.64
CA ARG A 417 -22.91 -23.68 -1.26
C ARG A 417 -23.75 -24.04 -0.03
N LYS A 418 -23.79 -23.16 0.97
CA LYS A 418 -24.56 -23.35 2.20
C LYS A 418 -26.05 -23.02 2.02
N MET A 419 -26.40 -22.10 1.11
CA MET A 419 -27.79 -21.71 0.84
C MET A 419 -28.54 -22.69 -0.09
N THR A 420 -27.86 -23.33 -1.05
CA THR A 420 -28.51 -24.11 -2.13
C THR A 420 -29.37 -25.26 -1.63
N LYS A 421 -28.94 -25.93 -0.55
CA LYS A 421 -29.70 -27.03 0.06
C LYS A 421 -30.87 -26.57 0.94
N LYS A 422 -30.98 -25.27 1.25
CA LYS A 422 -31.96 -24.73 2.22
C LYS A 422 -33.10 -23.96 1.58
N PHE A 423 -32.88 -23.35 0.40
CA PHE A 423 -33.84 -22.42 -0.19
C PHE A 423 -34.12 -22.72 -1.66
N LYS A 424 -35.32 -22.33 -2.09
CA LYS A 424 -35.70 -22.22 -3.50
C LYS A 424 -35.33 -20.84 -4.02
N TYR A 425 -35.01 -20.74 -5.31
CA TYR A 425 -34.49 -19.49 -5.87
C TYR A 425 -35.43 -18.92 -6.92
N VAL A 426 -35.60 -17.60 -6.88
CA VAL A 426 -36.34 -16.83 -7.89
C VAL A 426 -35.48 -15.66 -8.36
N LYS A 427 -35.13 -15.69 -9.65
CA LYS A 427 -34.41 -14.61 -10.33
C LYS A 427 -35.41 -13.72 -11.08
N PHE A 428 -35.36 -12.43 -10.84
CA PHE A 428 -36.05 -11.42 -11.66
C PHE A 428 -35.07 -10.75 -12.62
N ASN A 429 -35.30 -10.84 -13.93
CA ASN A 429 -34.55 -10.05 -14.90
C ASN A 429 -35.38 -8.82 -15.29
N ILE A 430 -34.79 -7.65 -15.07
CA ILE A 430 -35.49 -6.37 -15.12
C ILE A 430 -34.78 -5.38 -16.04
N LEU A 431 -35.55 -4.48 -16.66
CA LEU A 431 -35.00 -3.48 -17.57
C LEU A 431 -34.09 -2.51 -16.83
N ASN A 432 -32.92 -2.23 -17.41
CA ASN A 432 -31.89 -1.40 -16.78
C ASN A 432 -32.36 0.04 -16.46
N SER A 433 -33.19 0.62 -17.34
CA SER A 433 -33.67 2.01 -17.27
C SER A 433 -34.86 2.24 -16.32
N SER A 434 -35.51 1.17 -15.82
CA SER A 434 -36.74 1.32 -15.02
C SER A 434 -36.45 1.53 -13.53
N LYS A 435 -37.18 2.47 -12.91
CA LYS A 435 -37.44 2.50 -11.47
C LYS A 435 -38.52 1.45 -11.18
N ILE A 436 -38.11 0.23 -10.83
CA ILE A 436 -39.02 -0.69 -10.16
C ILE A 436 -38.87 -0.38 -8.69
N GLU A 437 -39.97 -0.03 -8.02
CA GLU A 437 -39.89 0.28 -6.60
C GLU A 437 -40.46 -0.87 -5.75
N LYS A 438 -41.42 -1.65 -6.27
CA LYS A 438 -42.11 -2.71 -5.51
C LYS A 438 -42.75 -3.76 -6.42
N ILE A 439 -42.69 -5.03 -6.04
CA ILE A 439 -43.47 -6.14 -6.58
C ILE A 439 -44.32 -6.72 -5.45
N GLU A 440 -45.61 -6.95 -5.69
CA GLU A 440 -46.53 -7.53 -4.71
C GLU A 440 -46.90 -8.99 -5.05
N PHE A 441 -46.94 -9.82 -4.02
CA PHE A 441 -47.37 -11.21 -4.05
C PHE A 441 -48.77 -11.34 -3.42
N ASN A 442 -49.54 -12.32 -3.88
CA ASN A 442 -50.84 -12.66 -3.29
C ASN A 442 -50.68 -13.06 -1.80
N LYS A 443 -51.67 -12.70 -0.96
CA LYS A 443 -51.68 -12.97 0.49
C LYS A 443 -51.54 -14.45 0.90
N SER A 444 -51.84 -15.37 0.00
CA SER A 444 -51.73 -16.83 0.21
C SER A 444 -50.35 -17.42 -0.08
N PHE A 445 -49.31 -16.60 -0.22
CA PHE A 445 -47.99 -17.03 -0.66
C PHE A 445 -46.97 -17.03 0.49
N ASP A 446 -46.35 -18.19 0.75
CA ASP A 446 -45.26 -18.28 1.72
C ASP A 446 -43.91 -17.97 1.04
N ILE A 447 -43.33 -16.83 1.43
CA ILE A 447 -42.03 -16.34 0.96
C ILE A 447 -40.85 -16.90 1.78
N ASN A 448 -41.08 -17.62 2.88
CA ASN A 448 -40.03 -18.03 3.82
C ASN A 448 -38.98 -18.95 3.18
N ASP A 449 -39.41 -19.84 2.29
CA ASP A 449 -38.53 -20.81 1.61
C ASP A 449 -37.80 -20.22 0.39
N TYR A 450 -38.06 -18.95 0.05
CA TYR A 450 -37.60 -18.34 -1.20
C TYR A 450 -36.48 -17.35 -0.98
N VAL A 451 -35.45 -17.47 -1.80
CA VAL A 451 -34.41 -16.45 -1.97
C VAL A 451 -34.63 -15.77 -3.31
N PHE A 452 -34.86 -14.48 -3.24
CA PHE A 452 -35.07 -13.61 -4.38
C PHE A 452 -33.79 -12.84 -4.70
N PHE A 453 -33.49 -12.72 -5.97
CA PHE A 453 -32.44 -11.83 -6.45
C PHE A 453 -32.80 -11.32 -7.83
N PHE A 454 -32.17 -10.23 -8.24
CA PHE A 454 -32.51 -9.59 -9.49
C PHE A 454 -31.27 -9.17 -10.26
N GLU A 455 -31.42 -9.09 -11.58
CA GLU A 455 -30.39 -8.62 -12.47
C GLU A 455 -30.96 -7.60 -13.45
N LYS A 456 -30.29 -6.46 -13.56
CA LYS A 456 -30.59 -5.45 -14.57
C LYS A 456 -29.82 -5.77 -15.84
N LYS A 457 -30.53 -5.93 -16.95
CA LYS A 457 -29.96 -6.19 -18.28
C LYS A 457 -30.46 -5.16 -19.28
N SER A 458 -29.60 -4.73 -20.20
CA SER A 458 -30.02 -4.00 -21.39
C SER A 458 -30.56 -5.03 -22.38
N PHE A 459 -31.88 -5.18 -22.44
CA PHE A 459 -32.55 -6.10 -23.37
C PHE A 459 -32.56 -5.55 -24.82
N GLU A 460 -31.42 -5.01 -25.24
CA GLU A 460 -31.23 -4.30 -26.51
C GLU A 460 -30.78 -5.25 -27.63
N ASN A 461 -30.04 -6.32 -27.30
CA ASN A 461 -29.53 -7.28 -28.26
C ASN A 461 -29.80 -8.74 -27.86
N ILE A 462 -29.84 -9.64 -28.85
CA ILE A 462 -30.19 -11.06 -28.66
C ILE A 462 -29.25 -11.79 -27.69
N ASN A 463 -27.98 -11.39 -27.60
CA ASN A 463 -27.03 -12.02 -26.67
C ASN A 463 -27.39 -11.71 -25.21
N SER A 464 -27.71 -10.45 -24.90
CA SER A 464 -28.22 -10.07 -23.57
C SER A 464 -29.51 -10.82 -23.20
N TYR A 465 -30.39 -11.06 -24.18
CA TYR A 465 -31.57 -11.90 -23.97
C TYR A 465 -31.23 -13.34 -23.61
N LYS A 466 -30.26 -13.97 -24.30
CA LYS A 466 -29.87 -15.37 -24.03
C LYS A 466 -29.42 -15.59 -22.59
N GLU A 467 -28.56 -14.72 -22.07
CA GLU A 467 -28.08 -14.82 -20.68
C GLU A 467 -29.21 -14.69 -19.65
N SER A 468 -30.33 -14.08 -20.04
CA SER A 468 -31.47 -13.76 -19.19
C SER A 468 -32.58 -14.80 -19.24
N ILE A 469 -32.50 -15.78 -20.15
CA ILE A 469 -33.51 -16.82 -20.35
C ILE A 469 -32.93 -18.23 -20.29
N ASP A 470 -31.62 -18.38 -20.51
CA ASP A 470 -30.93 -19.66 -20.40
C ASP A 470 -30.49 -19.90 -18.95
N PRO A 471 -31.15 -20.80 -18.21
CA PRO A 471 -30.74 -21.16 -16.86
C PRO A 471 -29.33 -21.74 -16.80
N TYR A 472 -28.84 -22.35 -17.89
CA TYR A 472 -27.47 -22.87 -17.97
C TYR A 472 -26.39 -21.80 -17.91
N TYR A 473 -26.71 -20.58 -18.33
CA TYR A 473 -25.69 -19.57 -18.60
C TYR A 473 -24.86 -19.23 -17.35
N TYR A 474 -25.50 -19.21 -16.18
CA TYR A 474 -24.85 -18.96 -14.90
C TYR A 474 -24.88 -20.15 -13.92
N TYR A 475 -25.79 -21.11 -14.10
CA TYR A 475 -26.12 -22.11 -13.08
C TYR A 475 -25.86 -23.57 -13.51
N GLY A 476 -25.49 -23.86 -14.76
CA GLY A 476 -25.19 -25.23 -15.19
C GLY A 476 -26.43 -26.11 -15.44
N THR A 477 -26.31 -27.44 -15.30
CA THR A 477 -27.33 -28.47 -15.69
C THR A 477 -28.56 -28.58 -14.80
N THR A 478 -28.67 -27.74 -13.77
CA THR A 478 -29.89 -27.70 -12.95
C THR A 478 -31.03 -27.17 -13.79
N GLY A 479 -32.02 -28.02 -14.05
CA GLY A 479 -33.23 -27.58 -14.70
C GLY A 479 -33.97 -26.50 -13.92
N GLY A 480 -34.83 -25.76 -14.61
CA GLY A 480 -35.63 -24.70 -14.01
C GLY A 480 -36.89 -24.40 -14.81
N ARG A 481 -37.78 -23.65 -14.17
CA ARG A 481 -39.00 -23.10 -14.78
C ARG A 481 -38.73 -21.66 -15.19
N VAL A 482 -38.86 -21.37 -16.48
CA VAL A 482 -38.61 -20.05 -17.07
C VAL A 482 -39.95 -19.46 -17.50
N THR A 483 -40.26 -18.26 -17.03
CA THR A 483 -41.45 -17.52 -17.42
C THR A 483 -41.04 -16.24 -18.16
N LEU A 484 -41.53 -16.10 -19.40
CA LEU A 484 -41.19 -15.03 -20.34
C LEU A 484 -42.46 -14.31 -20.80
N ARG A 485 -42.40 -13.00 -21.04
CA ARG A 485 -43.53 -12.33 -21.72
C ARG A 485 -43.70 -12.93 -23.11
N ASN A 486 -44.94 -13.03 -23.58
CA ASN A 486 -45.29 -13.62 -24.88
C ASN A 486 -44.48 -13.00 -26.04
N VAL A 487 -44.30 -11.68 -26.02
CA VAL A 487 -43.50 -10.95 -27.02
C VAL A 487 -42.06 -11.46 -27.07
N PHE A 488 -41.44 -11.73 -25.92
CA PHE A 488 -40.07 -12.24 -25.84
C PHE A 488 -39.98 -13.72 -26.16
N TYR A 489 -40.93 -14.52 -25.67
CA TYR A 489 -41.03 -15.94 -26.02
C TYR A 489 -41.12 -16.12 -27.53
N ASN A 490 -42.05 -15.43 -28.19
CA ASN A 490 -42.20 -15.50 -29.64
C ASN A 490 -40.91 -15.03 -30.34
N ARG A 491 -40.30 -13.93 -29.92
CA ARG A 491 -39.06 -13.43 -30.55
C ARG A 491 -37.88 -14.42 -30.47
N VAL A 492 -37.81 -15.23 -29.42
CA VAL A 492 -36.72 -16.20 -29.20
C VAL A 492 -37.00 -17.54 -29.90
N PHE A 493 -38.24 -18.02 -29.85
CA PHE A 493 -38.59 -19.37 -30.28
C PHE A 493 -39.32 -19.44 -31.64
N SER A 494 -39.88 -18.33 -32.15
CA SER A 494 -40.46 -18.28 -33.49
C SER A 494 -39.45 -17.72 -34.52
N GLY A 495 -39.18 -18.47 -35.58
CA GLY A 495 -38.41 -17.97 -36.74
C GLY A 495 -37.01 -18.56 -36.98
N GLY A 496 -36.67 -19.73 -36.45
CA GLY A 496 -35.46 -20.48 -36.86
C GLY A 496 -34.11 -19.83 -36.53
N ARG A 497 -34.08 -18.70 -35.81
CA ARG A 497 -32.86 -18.03 -35.36
C ARG A 497 -32.39 -18.61 -34.02
N THR A 498 -31.96 -19.86 -33.98
CA THR A 498 -31.55 -20.52 -32.73
C THR A 498 -30.04 -20.43 -32.50
N SER A 499 -29.64 -19.48 -31.65
CA SER A 499 -28.28 -19.41 -31.08
C SER A 499 -28.30 -19.67 -29.57
N LEU A 500 -29.31 -20.43 -29.13
CA LEU A 500 -29.41 -21.05 -27.81
C LEU A 500 -28.69 -22.38 -27.83
N ARG A 501 -28.27 -22.87 -26.66
CA ARG A 501 -27.64 -24.19 -26.55
C ARG A 501 -28.62 -25.27 -27.01
N SER A 502 -28.16 -26.16 -27.89
CA SER A 502 -28.99 -27.25 -28.46
C SER A 502 -29.73 -28.06 -27.37
N ARG A 503 -29.04 -28.35 -26.26
CA ARG A 503 -29.62 -29.05 -25.10
C ARG A 503 -30.78 -28.30 -24.44
N PHE A 504 -30.72 -26.97 -24.37
CA PHE A 504 -31.82 -26.18 -23.80
C PHE A 504 -33.08 -26.28 -24.69
N LEU A 505 -32.89 -26.30 -26.01
CA LEU A 505 -33.98 -26.46 -26.97
C LEU A 505 -34.56 -27.89 -26.93
N SER A 506 -33.74 -28.93 -26.74
CA SER A 506 -34.20 -30.33 -26.75
C SER A 506 -35.10 -30.68 -25.57
N ASP A 507 -34.83 -30.13 -24.38
CA ASP A 507 -35.59 -30.47 -23.16
C ASP A 507 -36.61 -29.39 -22.79
N HIS A 508 -36.87 -28.44 -23.70
CA HIS A 508 -37.85 -27.39 -23.56
C HIS A 508 -39.28 -27.95 -23.63
N LYS A 509 -40.06 -27.81 -22.55
CA LYS A 509 -41.46 -28.24 -22.48
C LYS A 509 -42.36 -27.07 -22.13
N LEU A 510 -43.40 -26.83 -22.93
CA LEU A 510 -44.41 -25.81 -22.60
C LEU A 510 -45.19 -26.25 -21.35
N PHE A 511 -45.17 -25.44 -20.30
CA PHE A 511 -45.88 -25.72 -19.05
C PHE A 511 -47.24 -25.02 -19.01
N SER A 512 -47.26 -23.72 -19.30
CA SER A 512 -48.50 -22.94 -19.36
C SER A 512 -48.31 -21.68 -20.19
N SER A 513 -49.38 -21.17 -20.78
CA SER A 513 -49.39 -19.87 -21.46
C SER A 513 -50.68 -19.13 -21.15
N ASP A 514 -50.59 -17.81 -20.97
CA ASP A 514 -51.75 -16.90 -20.85
C ASP A 514 -51.58 -15.68 -21.76
N SER A 515 -52.41 -14.65 -21.61
CA SER A 515 -52.36 -13.45 -22.46
C SER A 515 -51.08 -12.62 -22.30
N VAL A 516 -50.34 -12.79 -21.21
CA VAL A 516 -49.14 -11.99 -20.89
C VAL A 516 -47.87 -12.84 -20.88
N TRP A 517 -47.92 -14.03 -20.31
CA TRP A 517 -46.76 -14.86 -19.99
C TRP A 517 -46.83 -16.26 -20.63
N THR A 518 -45.70 -16.69 -21.17
CA THR A 518 -45.42 -18.08 -21.53
C THR A 518 -44.45 -18.67 -20.51
N THR A 519 -44.79 -19.82 -19.93
CA THR A 519 -43.95 -20.56 -18.99
C THR A 519 -43.52 -21.89 -19.57
N ILE A 520 -42.24 -22.16 -19.45
CA ILE A 520 -41.56 -23.33 -20.01
C ILE A 520 -40.76 -24.02 -18.91
N ASP A 521 -40.73 -25.34 -18.95
CA ASP A 521 -39.91 -26.17 -18.09
C ASP A 521 -38.72 -26.70 -18.88
N TYR A 522 -37.54 -26.61 -18.26
CA TYR A 522 -36.31 -27.14 -18.80
C TYR A 522 -35.69 -28.08 -17.76
N ASN A 523 -35.59 -29.38 -18.05
CA ASN A 523 -35.05 -30.42 -17.13
C ASN A 523 -35.58 -30.29 -15.67
N PHE A 524 -36.83 -29.84 -15.52
CA PHE A 524 -37.47 -29.50 -14.25
C PHE A 524 -38.73 -30.36 -14.09
N THR A 525 -38.84 -31.07 -12.97
CA THR A 525 -39.89 -32.09 -12.74
C THR A 525 -40.64 -31.88 -11.42
N ALA A 526 -40.34 -30.83 -10.67
CA ALA A 526 -41.04 -30.55 -9.42
C ALA A 526 -42.39 -29.86 -9.70
N ASP A 527 -43.48 -30.44 -9.19
CA ASP A 527 -44.85 -29.89 -9.32
C ASP A 527 -45.01 -28.55 -8.60
N ASN A 528 -44.30 -28.38 -7.49
CA ASN A 528 -44.19 -27.12 -6.77
C ASN A 528 -43.03 -26.33 -7.37
N ILE A 529 -43.12 -25.00 -7.52
CA ILE A 529 -42.46 -24.14 -6.53
C ILE A 529 -43.06 -22.71 -6.59
N PHE A 530 -43.11 -21.99 -7.71
CA PHE A 530 -43.64 -20.60 -7.69
C PHE A 530 -44.65 -20.32 -8.82
N ASN A 531 -45.90 -19.97 -8.44
CA ASN A 531 -46.97 -19.69 -9.39
C ASN A 531 -46.96 -18.20 -9.79
N ILE A 532 -46.57 -17.94 -11.04
CA ILE A 532 -46.48 -16.58 -11.60
C ILE A 532 -47.80 -15.83 -11.56
N LYS A 533 -48.94 -16.52 -11.65
CA LYS A 533 -50.29 -15.90 -11.58
C LYS A 533 -50.55 -15.22 -10.23
N LYS A 534 -49.72 -15.47 -9.22
CA LYS A 534 -49.77 -14.81 -7.91
C LYS A 534 -48.93 -13.53 -7.83
N ILE A 535 -48.29 -13.12 -8.93
CA ILE A 535 -47.55 -11.84 -9.05
C ILE A 535 -48.33 -10.90 -9.95
N SER A 536 -48.46 -9.65 -9.53
CA SER A 536 -48.99 -8.58 -10.39
C SER A 536 -48.06 -8.35 -11.59
N PRO A 537 -48.55 -8.43 -12.84
CA PRO A 537 -47.73 -8.17 -14.02
C PRO A 537 -47.13 -6.76 -14.00
N HIS A 538 -45.81 -6.65 -14.15
CA HIS A 538 -45.09 -5.38 -14.23
C HIS A 538 -44.30 -5.27 -15.53
N ASP A 539 -44.38 -4.12 -16.22
CA ASP A 539 -43.80 -3.89 -17.56
C ASP A 539 -42.28 -3.91 -17.63
N CYS A 540 -41.66 -3.65 -16.50
CA CYS A 540 -40.22 -3.66 -16.32
C CYS A 540 -39.64 -5.08 -16.14
N ILE A 541 -40.46 -6.09 -15.83
CA ILE A 541 -40.02 -7.49 -15.67
C ILE A 541 -40.13 -8.22 -17.01
N HIS A 542 -39.01 -8.76 -17.47
CA HIS A 542 -38.90 -9.41 -18.78
C HIS A 542 -38.90 -10.92 -18.68
N SER A 543 -38.22 -11.46 -17.65
CA SER A 543 -38.22 -12.88 -17.38
C SER A 543 -38.09 -13.17 -15.88
N ILE A 544 -38.72 -14.26 -15.48
CA ILE A 544 -38.65 -14.80 -14.13
C ILE A 544 -38.16 -16.23 -14.24
N ILE A 545 -37.14 -16.58 -13.46
CA ILE A 545 -36.57 -17.92 -13.50
C ILE A 545 -36.55 -18.54 -12.11
N GLN A 546 -37.04 -19.77 -12.02
CA GLN A 546 -37.21 -20.52 -10.77
C GLN A 546 -36.36 -21.79 -10.79
N PHE A 547 -35.73 -22.09 -9.65
CA PHE A 547 -34.88 -23.27 -9.50
C PHE A 547 -35.01 -23.93 -8.13
N PRO A 548 -34.93 -25.27 -8.06
CA PRO A 548 -35.15 -26.02 -6.83
C PRO A 548 -33.90 -26.12 -5.93
N GLY A 549 -32.79 -25.45 -6.27
CA GLY A 549 -31.60 -25.40 -5.42
C GLY A 549 -30.70 -26.66 -5.44
N ALA A 550 -30.81 -27.54 -6.45
CA ALA A 550 -29.89 -28.68 -6.56
C ALA A 550 -28.42 -28.23 -6.70
N THR A 551 -27.48 -29.06 -6.22
CA THR A 551 -26.03 -28.82 -6.31
C THR A 551 -25.62 -28.51 -7.74
N LEU A 552 -25.21 -27.26 -7.95
CA LEU A 552 -24.87 -26.67 -9.25
C LEU A 552 -23.56 -27.32 -9.76
N PRO A 553 -23.59 -28.20 -10.77
CA PRO A 553 -22.48 -29.13 -11.06
C PRO A 553 -21.25 -28.51 -11.74
N TYR A 554 -21.22 -27.19 -11.94
CA TYR A 554 -20.19 -26.52 -12.75
C TYR A 554 -19.61 -25.25 -12.13
N PHE A 555 -19.93 -24.94 -10.88
CA PHE A 555 -19.07 -23.98 -10.19
C PHE A 555 -17.73 -24.65 -10.02
N ARG A 556 -16.68 -24.16 -10.71
CA ARG A 556 -15.30 -24.50 -10.39
C ARG A 556 -15.17 -24.44 -8.87
N THR A 557 -15.14 -25.61 -8.27
CA THR A 557 -14.96 -25.84 -6.84
C THR A 557 -13.47 -25.87 -6.46
N ASP A 558 -12.65 -25.72 -7.49
CA ASP A 558 -11.23 -25.97 -7.63
C ASP A 558 -10.48 -24.64 -7.85
N ALA A 559 -11.15 -23.53 -7.52
CA ALA A 559 -10.51 -22.28 -7.17
C ALA A 559 -9.70 -22.50 -5.88
N ASN A 560 -8.46 -22.97 -6.07
CA ASN A 560 -7.51 -23.22 -5.00
C ASN A 560 -6.63 -21.97 -4.85
N GLY A 561 -6.87 -21.21 -3.80
CA GLY A 561 -6.09 -20.03 -3.43
C GLY A 561 -6.08 -19.85 -1.93
N THR A 562 -4.93 -19.46 -1.36
CA THR A 562 -4.78 -19.25 0.08
C THR A 562 -5.76 -18.18 0.58
N GLY A 563 -5.98 -17.12 -0.21
CA GLY A 563 -6.90 -16.04 0.15
C GLY A 563 -8.36 -16.46 0.11
N LEU A 564 -8.77 -17.25 -0.88
CA LEU A 564 -10.11 -17.84 -0.91
C LEU A 564 -10.35 -18.72 0.32
N ASN A 565 -9.35 -19.52 0.72
CA ASN A 565 -9.43 -20.34 1.93
C ASN A 565 -9.54 -19.49 3.20
N ILE A 566 -8.77 -18.40 3.31
CA ILE A 566 -8.85 -17.46 4.44
C ILE A 566 -10.25 -16.85 4.55
N LEU A 567 -10.80 -16.32 3.45
CA LEU A 567 -12.14 -15.73 3.45
C LEU A 567 -13.20 -16.79 3.78
N ASN A 568 -13.10 -18.00 3.22
CA ASN A 568 -14.02 -19.10 3.52
C ASN A 568 -13.98 -19.48 5.01
N ASN A 569 -12.79 -19.59 5.59
CA ASN A 569 -12.61 -19.90 7.01
C ASN A 569 -13.21 -18.81 7.90
N LEU A 570 -13.04 -17.53 7.55
CA LEU A 570 -13.68 -16.43 8.26
C LEU A 570 -15.21 -16.44 8.10
N PHE A 571 -15.72 -16.77 6.91
CA PHE A 571 -17.16 -16.96 6.70
C PHE A 571 -17.70 -18.13 7.53
N GLU A 572 -16.96 -19.22 7.67
CA GLU A 572 -17.34 -20.35 8.51
C GLU A 572 -17.29 -20.02 10.00
N LYS A 573 -16.27 -19.26 10.43
CA LYS A 573 -16.12 -18.75 11.79
C LYS A 573 -17.29 -17.83 12.17
N TYR A 574 -17.62 -16.86 11.34
CA TYR A 574 -18.59 -15.80 11.69
C TYR A 574 -20.02 -16.12 11.27
N PHE A 575 -20.23 -16.79 10.13
CA PHE A 575 -21.56 -17.15 9.59
C PHE A 575 -21.78 -18.66 9.71
N THR A 576 -21.95 -19.12 10.94
CA THR A 576 -22.07 -20.53 11.38
C THR A 576 -23.16 -21.34 10.64
N ALA A 577 -24.29 -21.62 11.30
CA ALA A 577 -25.47 -22.31 10.76
C ALA A 577 -26.44 -21.34 10.06
N ASN A 578 -26.44 -20.08 10.49
CA ASN A 578 -27.27 -19.02 9.95
C ASN A 578 -26.49 -18.20 8.96
N ILE A 579 -26.89 -18.32 7.70
CA ILE A 579 -26.24 -17.68 6.57
C ILE A 579 -26.96 -16.41 6.11
N LEU A 580 -28.21 -16.21 6.52
CA LEU A 580 -28.93 -14.98 6.23
C LEU A 580 -28.59 -13.94 7.29
N ILE A 581 -28.20 -12.75 6.85
CA ILE A 581 -27.96 -11.58 7.67
C ILE A 581 -29.31 -10.90 7.93
N PRO A 582 -29.80 -10.82 9.18
CA PRO A 582 -31.07 -10.17 9.48
C PRO A 582 -31.07 -8.72 9.03
N TYR A 583 -32.24 -8.17 8.66
CA TYR A 583 -32.32 -6.74 8.31
C TYR A 583 -32.10 -5.85 9.53
N ASP A 584 -32.62 -6.26 10.68
CA ASP A 584 -32.51 -5.55 11.95
C ASP A 584 -31.09 -5.64 12.54
N MET A 585 -30.53 -4.51 12.97
CA MET A 585 -29.15 -4.43 13.44
C MET A 585 -28.96 -5.08 14.81
N GLU A 586 -29.94 -4.98 15.72
CA GLU A 586 -29.85 -5.62 17.04
C GLU A 586 -29.90 -7.14 16.92
N GLN A 587 -30.74 -7.66 16.02
CA GLN A 587 -30.73 -9.08 15.67
C GLN A 587 -29.38 -9.53 15.08
N ARG A 588 -28.72 -8.70 14.25
CA ARG A 588 -27.37 -9.02 13.75
C ARG A 588 -26.35 -9.13 14.88
N LYS A 589 -26.35 -8.19 15.82
CA LYS A 589 -25.45 -8.19 16.98
C LYS A 589 -25.62 -9.43 17.85
N VAL A 590 -26.86 -9.87 18.06
CA VAL A 590 -27.15 -11.09 18.81
C VAL A 590 -26.73 -12.34 18.03
N LEU A 591 -27.07 -12.41 16.73
CA LEU A 591 -26.85 -13.60 15.90
C LEU A 591 -25.37 -13.82 15.54
N PHE A 592 -24.63 -12.72 15.29
CA PHE A 592 -23.23 -12.73 14.88
C PHE A 592 -22.33 -12.10 15.94
N LYS A 593 -22.61 -12.36 17.23
CA LYS A 593 -21.90 -11.77 18.37
C LYS A 593 -20.38 -11.83 18.25
N ASP A 594 -19.84 -12.99 17.87
CA ASP A 594 -18.39 -13.17 17.72
C ASP A 594 -17.80 -12.30 16.61
N ALA A 595 -18.55 -12.10 15.52
CA ALA A 595 -18.15 -11.23 14.43
C ALA A 595 -18.19 -9.76 14.86
N PHE A 596 -19.24 -9.33 15.57
CA PHE A 596 -19.33 -7.94 16.06
C PHE A 596 -18.25 -7.62 17.10
N ASN A 597 -17.84 -8.59 17.93
CA ASN A 597 -16.76 -8.40 18.88
C ASN A 597 -15.38 -8.36 18.21
N ASP A 598 -15.07 -9.31 17.30
CA ASP A 598 -13.76 -9.37 16.62
C ASP A 598 -13.59 -8.25 15.58
N LEU A 599 -14.68 -7.87 14.90
CA LEU A 599 -14.64 -6.93 13.78
C LEU A 599 -15.05 -5.49 14.15
N GLU A 600 -15.29 -5.20 15.43
CA GLU A 600 -15.67 -3.85 15.91
C GLU A 600 -14.78 -2.74 15.33
N PRO A 601 -13.42 -2.86 15.31
CA PRO A 601 -12.57 -1.80 14.79
C PRO A 601 -12.83 -1.48 13.30
N TYR A 602 -13.15 -2.50 12.50
CA TYR A 602 -13.44 -2.36 11.07
C TYR A 602 -14.86 -1.82 10.82
N MET A 603 -15.81 -2.11 11.73
CA MET A 603 -17.21 -1.68 11.59
C MET A 603 -17.40 -0.18 11.83
N ARG A 604 -16.62 0.45 12.73
CA ARG A 604 -16.75 1.87 13.12
C ARG A 604 -16.78 2.83 11.93
N LYS A 605 -15.99 2.58 10.87
CA LYS A 605 -15.98 3.45 9.67
C LYS A 605 -17.24 3.32 8.82
N TYR A 606 -17.98 2.22 8.95
CA TYR A 606 -19.23 1.98 8.24
C TYR A 606 -20.47 2.43 9.02
N GLU A 607 -20.35 2.65 10.34
CA GLU A 607 -21.45 3.19 11.17
C GLU A 607 -21.90 4.59 10.71
N LYS A 608 -20.98 5.42 10.21
CA LYS A 608 -21.30 6.76 9.68
C LYS A 608 -22.00 6.75 8.32
N LEU A 609 -22.09 5.59 7.66
CA LEU A 609 -22.67 5.42 6.31
C LEU A 609 -24.07 4.78 6.31
N VAL A 610 -24.53 4.34 7.48
CA VAL A 610 -25.86 3.75 7.74
C VAL A 610 -26.73 4.80 8.40
#